data_AF-A0A9X3H537-F1
#
_entry.id   AF-A0A9X3H537-F1
#
_cell.length_a   1.000
_cell.length_b   1.000
_cell.length_c   1.000
_cell.angle_alpha   90.00
_cell.angle_beta   90.00
_cell.angle_gamma   90.00
#
_symmetry.space_group_name_H-M   'P 1'
#
loop_
_entity.id
_entity.type
_entity.pdbx_description
1 polymer ?
#
loop_
_entity_poly.entity_id
_entity_poly.type
_entity_poly.pdbx_seq_one_letter_code
_entity_poly.pdbx_strand_id
1 'polypeptide(L)'
;MPHHIFYSWQSDTDNRIGRGFIQHALDRAIRAVNADADVDPADRNVQADRDTVGVSGMPPLAETIFGKIDRAVAFLSDLTHVATRAKGQLSPNPNVLLEHGWALKSRGWARMIGVMNTAMGHPDEHPLPFDLTHFKRPILFYCPPDATDEDRQAARLGLQKDLETALRLILDDEVLRAAQPPEQPHPHDVELLQRFRTQIPERLRQFLREHNFGEPYPRKALDPLGDIAATWAGAEFDFEDQVLQEAGTALRAANSSLMELVYERTHVMDRNPNMAWPRTDYNVKHGTQQGTHDAIRELNARSTTLIEAIDAFEKAGRSRVRIAAPAPAAPQVDPRWEAARQAAGELAADRMRGGLPEIVAVPSMILRLVPLAAMDRPSLDPKVVLAAASRFPPDTQVRVQSDSDERQWWSFGLPLIRTDNNPETRWRTRFVRPGVIEYEATIGGRVDDADEQILVDGRALEGSIVAHVERLAGVLAAIGLAGPGLVSIALRGVEDVELTRSRGGGRTIRKPELFLPELQAEDLSAAMQPQLRDQFNILWQASGWADGSPSFG
;
A
#
# COMPACT_ATOMS: atom_id res chain seq x y z
N MET A 1 28.78 15.22 -11.54
CA MET A 1 28.31 16.02 -10.37
C MET A 1 29.35 15.92 -9.26
N PRO A 2 29.45 16.89 -8.32
CA PRO A 2 30.38 16.75 -7.19
C PRO A 2 30.02 15.54 -6.31
N HIS A 3 31.03 14.87 -5.79
CA HIS A 3 30.88 13.78 -4.82
C HIS A 3 30.75 14.36 -3.41
N HIS A 4 29.72 13.96 -2.67
CA HIS A 4 29.47 14.51 -1.34
C HIS A 4 29.90 13.55 -0.23
N ILE A 5 30.58 14.06 0.79
CA ILE A 5 30.81 13.36 2.06
C ILE A 5 29.82 13.94 3.06
N PHE A 6 28.89 13.13 3.56
CA PHE A 6 27.94 13.60 4.57
C PHE A 6 28.58 13.55 5.96
N TYR A 7 28.60 14.67 6.66
CA TYR A 7 29.16 14.79 8.00
C TYR A 7 28.07 14.93 9.07
N SER A 8 27.95 13.89 9.91
CA SER A 8 27.11 13.83 11.10
C SER A 8 27.90 14.16 12.36
N TRP A 9 27.44 15.14 13.13
CA TRP A 9 28.24 15.81 14.18
C TRP A 9 27.53 15.87 15.53
N GLN A 10 28.32 15.90 16.61
CA GLN A 10 27.83 15.99 17.98
C GLN A 10 27.53 17.45 18.36
N SER A 11 26.25 17.80 18.55
CA SER A 11 25.86 19.17 18.92
C SER A 11 26.17 19.56 20.35
N ASP A 12 26.40 18.58 21.21
CA ASP A 12 26.57 18.73 22.65
C ASP A 12 28.04 18.99 23.05
N THR A 13 28.95 19.08 22.08
CA THR A 13 30.38 19.34 22.30
C THR A 13 30.76 20.78 21.96
N ASP A 14 31.74 21.35 22.66
CA ASP A 14 32.25 22.69 22.33
C ASP A 14 32.82 22.69 20.89
N ASN A 15 32.45 23.70 20.12
CA ASN A 15 32.77 23.79 18.69
C ASN A 15 34.29 23.78 18.41
N ARG A 16 35.13 24.20 19.36
CA ARG A 16 36.60 24.22 19.26
C ARG A 16 37.22 22.83 19.37
N ILE A 17 36.50 21.85 19.92
CA ILE A 17 36.99 20.48 20.14
C ILE A 17 36.10 19.39 19.51
N GLY A 18 34.92 19.76 19.01
CA GLY A 18 33.95 18.89 18.34
C GLY A 18 33.64 19.34 16.91
N ARG A 19 32.38 19.71 16.62
CA ARG A 19 31.89 20.03 15.26
C ARG A 19 32.86 20.88 14.42
N GLY A 20 33.23 22.05 14.92
CA GLY A 20 34.07 22.99 14.17
C GLY A 20 35.49 22.47 13.97
N PHE A 21 36.03 21.75 14.95
CA PHE A 21 37.34 21.11 14.86
C PHE A 21 37.37 20.04 13.78
N ILE A 22 36.40 19.12 13.79
CA ILE A 22 36.31 18.00 12.85
C ILE A 22 35.98 18.50 11.44
N GLN A 23 35.04 19.45 11.30
CA GLN A 23 34.73 20.06 10.00
C GLN A 23 35.98 20.67 9.36
N HIS A 24 36.79 21.40 10.14
CA HIS A 24 37.99 22.03 9.60
C HIS A 24 39.05 20.99 9.17
N ALA A 25 39.17 19.88 9.89
CA ALA A 25 40.03 18.77 9.49
C ALA A 25 39.52 18.11 8.20
N LEU A 26 38.22 17.84 8.11
CA LEU A 26 37.57 17.29 6.91
C LEU A 26 37.74 18.19 5.68
N ASP A 27 37.46 19.49 5.80
CA ASP A 27 37.57 20.45 4.69
C ASP A 27 39.02 20.57 4.18
N ARG A 28 40.01 20.37 5.05
CA ARG A 28 41.42 20.34 4.64
C ARG A 28 41.80 19.01 4.00
N ALA A 29 41.31 17.89 4.51
CA ALA A 29 41.51 16.58 3.90
C ALA A 29 40.91 16.52 2.49
N ILE A 30 39.67 17.00 2.31
CA ILE A 30 39.00 17.10 1.00
C ILE A 30 39.80 17.98 0.04
N ARG A 31 40.31 19.13 0.50
CA ARG A 31 41.16 20.00 -0.32
C ARG A 31 42.44 19.31 -0.76
N ALA A 32 43.08 18.53 0.11
CA ALA A 32 44.27 17.77 -0.23
C ALA A 32 43.95 16.69 -1.28
N VAL A 33 42.85 15.94 -1.10
CA VAL A 33 42.38 14.92 -2.05
C VAL A 33 42.06 15.53 -3.43
N ASN A 34 41.33 16.65 -3.49
CA ASN A 34 40.99 17.30 -4.75
C ASN A 34 42.21 17.92 -5.47
N ALA A 35 43.24 18.30 -4.72
CA ALA A 35 44.49 18.84 -5.28
C ALA A 35 45.46 17.75 -5.78
N ASP A 36 45.17 16.49 -5.46
CA ASP A 36 46.01 15.36 -5.81
C ASP A 36 45.90 15.02 -7.30
N ALA A 37 47.04 15.00 -7.99
CA ALA A 37 47.10 14.74 -9.42
C ALA A 37 47.07 13.23 -9.75
N ASP A 38 47.18 12.37 -8.74
CA ASP A 38 47.16 10.91 -8.90
C ASP A 38 45.74 10.32 -8.76
N VAL A 39 44.78 11.11 -8.27
CA VAL A 39 43.35 10.75 -8.22
C VAL A 39 42.71 10.98 -9.60
N ASP A 40 41.83 10.09 -10.05
CA ASP A 40 41.13 10.23 -11.35
C ASP A 40 40.46 11.61 -11.44
N PRO A 41 40.59 12.36 -12.55
CA PRO A 41 39.91 13.64 -12.75
C PRO A 41 38.40 13.63 -12.43
N ALA A 42 37.70 12.51 -12.62
CA ALA A 42 36.30 12.35 -12.25
C ALA A 42 36.06 12.44 -10.74
N ASP A 43 37.03 12.01 -9.93
CA ASP A 43 36.96 11.93 -8.47
C ASP A 43 37.45 13.20 -7.75
N ARG A 44 38.02 14.18 -8.48
CA ARG A 44 38.61 15.43 -7.93
C ARG A 44 37.60 16.50 -7.52
N ASN A 45 36.31 16.18 -7.45
CA ASN A 45 35.26 17.12 -7.11
C ASN A 45 34.50 16.69 -5.85
N VAL A 46 35.24 16.42 -4.77
CA VAL A 46 34.68 16.04 -3.47
C VAL A 46 34.32 17.26 -2.63
N GLN A 47 33.18 17.25 -1.94
CA GLN A 47 32.72 18.32 -1.07
C GLN A 47 32.06 17.77 0.21
N ALA A 48 32.18 18.48 1.33
CA ALA A 48 31.44 18.14 2.54
C ALA A 48 29.99 18.62 2.44
N ASP A 49 29.05 17.79 2.88
CA ASP A 49 27.63 18.13 3.04
C ASP A 49 27.17 17.80 4.47
N ARG A 50 26.13 18.49 4.94
CA ARG A 50 25.54 18.32 6.28
C ARG A 50 24.15 18.93 6.37
N ASP A 51 23.41 18.52 7.38
CA ASP A 51 22.09 19.07 7.73
C ASP A 51 21.20 19.24 6.48
N THR A 52 20.44 20.33 6.39
CA THR A 52 19.63 20.71 5.21
C THR A 52 20.29 21.77 4.33
N VAL A 53 21.60 22.00 4.47
CA VAL A 53 22.32 23.04 3.71
C VAL A 53 22.14 22.86 2.20
N GLY A 54 21.82 23.92 1.47
CA GLY A 54 21.62 23.87 0.02
C GLY A 54 20.25 23.34 -0.43
N VAL A 55 19.32 23.07 0.49
CA VAL A 55 17.93 22.68 0.17
C VAL A 55 17.00 23.89 0.33
N SER A 56 16.15 24.14 -0.67
CA SER A 56 15.24 25.28 -0.70
C SER A 56 13.98 25.05 0.15
N GLY A 57 13.48 26.11 0.81
CA GLY A 57 12.22 26.11 1.54
C GLY A 57 12.32 25.50 2.95
N MET A 58 11.21 24.89 3.40
CA MET A 58 11.09 24.21 4.70
C MET A 58 10.88 22.70 4.49
N PRO A 59 11.92 21.95 4.09
CA PRO A 59 11.76 20.55 3.75
C PRO A 59 11.60 19.68 5.02
N PRO A 60 10.96 18.50 4.93
CA PRO A 60 10.90 17.56 6.04
C PRO A 60 12.31 17.14 6.46
N LEU A 61 12.71 17.48 7.68
CA LEU A 61 14.11 17.48 8.14
C LEU A 61 14.77 16.10 8.03
N ALA A 62 14.13 15.06 8.57
CA ALA A 62 14.68 13.70 8.59
C ALA A 62 14.78 13.08 7.19
N GLU A 63 13.73 13.20 6.38
CA GLU A 63 13.70 12.66 5.01
C GLU A 63 14.76 13.33 4.13
N THR A 64 14.97 14.63 4.30
CA THR A 64 16.00 15.38 3.57
C THR A 64 17.40 14.92 3.93
N ILE A 65 17.68 14.74 5.21
CA ILE A 65 18.98 14.27 5.71
C ILE A 65 19.24 12.85 5.21
N PHE A 66 18.26 11.94 5.33
CA PHE A 66 18.39 10.57 4.82
C PHE A 66 18.62 10.52 3.32
N GLY A 67 17.91 11.35 2.54
CA GLY A 67 18.12 11.46 1.09
C GLY A 67 19.51 11.98 0.71
N LYS A 68 20.10 12.88 1.51
CA LYS A 68 21.50 13.32 1.33
C LYS A 68 22.50 12.23 1.68
N ILE A 69 22.28 11.51 2.78
CA ILE A 69 23.10 10.37 3.21
C ILE A 69 23.11 9.28 2.13
N ASP A 70 21.96 8.95 1.54
CA ASP A 70 21.83 7.91 0.51
C ASP A 70 22.66 8.22 -0.75
N ARG A 71 22.85 9.50 -1.06
CA ARG A 71 23.60 9.99 -2.22
C ARG A 71 25.08 10.25 -1.92
N ALA A 72 25.50 10.27 -0.66
CA ALA A 72 26.87 10.60 -0.27
C ALA A 72 27.86 9.48 -0.64
N VAL A 73 29.04 9.81 -1.16
CA VAL A 73 30.07 8.81 -1.51
C VAL A 73 30.70 8.16 -0.27
N ALA A 74 30.77 8.92 0.83
CA ALA A 74 31.21 8.48 2.14
C ALA A 74 30.40 9.18 3.23
N PHE A 75 30.35 8.57 4.41
CA PHE A 75 29.68 9.10 5.58
C PHE A 75 30.66 9.23 6.74
N LEU A 76 30.75 10.41 7.33
CA LEU A 76 31.58 10.70 8.50
C LEU A 76 30.67 10.92 9.71
N SER A 77 30.82 10.10 10.75
CA SER A 77 30.16 10.31 12.04
C SER A 77 31.14 10.64 13.15
N ASP A 78 30.84 11.69 13.89
CA ASP A 78 31.46 11.98 15.19
C ASP A 78 30.84 11.09 16.28
N LEU A 79 31.57 10.12 16.78
CA LEU A 79 31.14 9.16 17.82
C LEU A 79 31.65 9.55 19.21
N THR A 80 32.05 10.82 19.40
CA THR A 80 32.44 11.36 20.71
C THR A 80 31.30 11.20 21.72
N HIS A 81 31.64 10.78 22.94
CA HIS A 81 30.66 10.65 24.02
C HIS A 81 30.15 12.01 24.49
N VAL A 82 28.83 12.11 24.67
CA VAL A 82 28.16 13.34 25.15
C VAL A 82 27.15 13.08 26.26
N ALA A 83 26.78 11.82 26.49
CA ALA A 83 25.77 11.44 27.48
C ALA A 83 26.25 10.29 28.36
N THR A 84 25.72 10.24 29.59
CA THR A 84 25.95 9.13 30.54
C THR A 84 24.67 8.33 30.73
N ARG A 85 24.74 7.02 30.50
CA ARG A 85 23.64 6.07 30.71
C ARG A 85 23.42 5.79 32.19
N ALA A 86 22.25 5.23 32.54
CA ALA A 86 21.86 4.93 33.93
C ALA A 86 22.87 4.06 34.72
N LYS A 87 23.69 3.26 34.04
CA LYS A 87 24.74 2.42 34.64
C LYS A 87 26.14 3.06 34.61
N GLY A 88 26.25 4.37 34.37
CA GLY A 88 27.53 5.10 34.33
C GLY A 88 28.34 4.95 33.04
N GLN A 89 27.84 4.20 32.05
CA GLN A 89 28.47 4.05 30.74
C GLN A 89 28.24 5.29 29.88
N LEU A 90 29.20 5.67 29.05
CA LEU A 90 29.06 6.82 28.17
C LEU A 90 28.40 6.45 26.83
N SER A 91 27.82 7.44 26.15
CA SER A 91 27.12 7.28 24.87
C SER A 91 27.31 8.51 23.97
N PRO A 92 27.45 8.32 22.64
CA PRO A 92 27.33 9.41 21.67
C PRO A 92 25.89 9.93 21.56
N ASN A 93 25.69 11.06 20.86
CA ASN A 93 24.38 11.63 20.58
C ASN A 93 23.50 10.65 19.78
N PRO A 94 22.25 10.39 20.22
CA PRO A 94 21.31 9.48 19.55
C PRO A 94 21.01 9.84 18.09
N ASN A 95 21.00 11.12 17.71
CA ASN A 95 20.75 11.55 16.33
C ASN A 95 21.90 11.12 15.42
N VAL A 96 23.15 11.28 15.87
CA VAL A 96 24.32 10.80 15.14
C VAL A 96 24.32 9.28 15.01
N LEU A 97 23.90 8.56 16.07
CA LEU A 97 23.75 7.11 16.02
C LEU A 97 22.66 6.67 15.03
N LEU A 98 21.55 7.40 14.95
CA LEU A 98 20.47 7.14 14.00
C LEU A 98 20.95 7.35 12.55
N GLU A 99 21.61 8.47 12.28
CA GLU A 99 22.18 8.78 10.96
C GLU A 99 23.28 7.78 10.58
N HIS A 100 24.13 7.37 11.53
CA HIS A 100 25.13 6.33 11.33
C HIS A 100 24.50 4.98 10.98
N GLY A 101 23.44 4.58 11.68
CA GLY A 101 22.69 3.37 11.36
C GLY A 101 22.04 3.43 9.97
N TRP A 102 21.49 4.58 9.61
CA TRP A 102 20.92 4.80 8.27
C TRP A 102 21.98 4.73 7.18
N ALA A 103 23.09 5.44 7.35
CA ALA A 103 24.22 5.44 6.43
C ALA A 103 24.82 4.04 6.27
N LEU A 104 24.93 3.29 7.36
CA LEU A 104 25.38 1.91 7.31
C LEU A 104 24.43 1.05 6.45
N LYS A 105 23.12 1.20 6.64
CA LYS A 105 22.10 0.50 5.84
C LYS A 105 22.16 0.88 4.36
N SER A 106 22.43 2.13 4.03
CA SER A 106 22.36 2.61 2.64
C SER A 106 23.69 2.56 1.87
N ARG A 107 24.82 2.78 2.55
CA ARG A 107 26.16 2.88 1.94
C ARG A 107 27.06 1.69 2.25
N GLY A 108 26.73 0.91 3.28
CA GLY A 108 27.52 -0.23 3.72
C GLY A 108 28.82 0.16 4.43
N TRP A 109 29.46 -0.82 5.06
CA TRP A 109 30.62 -0.63 5.94
C TRP A 109 31.82 0.07 5.28
N ALA A 110 32.08 -0.22 4.01
CA ALA A 110 33.27 0.24 3.31
C ALA A 110 33.28 1.77 3.07
N ARG A 111 32.14 2.44 3.21
CA ARG A 111 31.99 3.89 3.00
C ARG A 111 31.81 4.68 4.30
N MET A 112 31.95 4.02 5.45
CA MET A 112 31.76 4.61 6.77
C MET A 112 33.10 5.04 7.37
N ILE A 113 33.15 6.27 7.87
CA ILE A 113 34.27 6.80 8.65
C ILE A 113 33.72 7.24 10.01
N GLY A 114 34.23 6.64 11.08
CA GLY A 114 33.99 7.11 12.45
C GLY A 114 35.16 7.94 12.94
N VAL A 115 34.89 9.04 13.65
CA VAL A 115 35.90 9.79 14.41
C VAL A 115 35.46 9.92 15.87
N MET A 116 36.40 10.06 16.79
CA MET A 116 36.07 10.18 18.21
C MET A 116 37.14 10.98 18.96
N ASN A 117 36.70 12.00 19.69
CA ASN A 117 37.56 12.72 20.63
C ASN A 117 37.64 11.96 21.95
N THR A 118 38.79 11.34 22.23
CA THR A 118 38.98 10.51 23.42
C THR A 118 39.09 11.32 24.72
N ALA A 119 39.19 12.65 24.64
CA ALA A 119 39.12 13.51 25.82
C ALA A 119 37.76 13.44 26.54
N MET A 120 36.71 12.98 25.84
CA MET A 120 35.37 12.76 26.40
C MET A 120 35.14 11.32 26.88
N GLY A 121 36.19 10.50 26.93
CA GLY A 121 36.14 9.10 27.32
C GLY A 121 36.74 8.19 26.25
N HIS A 122 37.66 7.31 26.66
CA HIS A 122 38.29 6.37 25.74
C HIS A 122 37.38 5.15 25.48
N PRO A 123 37.26 4.66 24.22
CA PRO A 123 36.40 3.52 23.90
C PRO A 123 36.83 2.18 24.54
N ASP A 124 38.05 2.11 25.11
CA ASP A 124 38.48 0.94 25.90
C ASP A 124 37.86 0.91 27.30
N GLU A 125 37.64 2.09 27.90
CA GLU A 125 37.06 2.24 29.23
C GLU A 125 35.53 2.37 29.14
N HIS A 126 35.07 3.05 28.10
CA HIS A 126 33.66 3.27 27.79
C HIS A 126 33.35 2.76 26.38
N PRO A 127 33.07 1.46 26.21
CA PRO A 127 32.77 0.90 24.90
C PRO A 127 31.61 1.62 24.22
N LEU A 128 31.77 1.86 22.91
CA LEU A 128 30.67 2.28 22.06
C LEU A 128 29.51 1.25 22.15
N PRO A 129 28.27 1.63 21.79
CA PRO A 129 27.14 0.71 21.70
C PRO A 129 27.50 -0.60 21.00
N PHE A 130 26.89 -1.73 21.40
CA PHE A 130 27.23 -3.09 20.93
C PHE A 130 27.21 -3.22 19.39
N ASP A 131 26.28 -2.54 18.71
CA ASP A 131 26.22 -2.53 17.24
C ASP A 131 27.47 -1.88 16.62
N LEU A 132 28.17 -1.04 17.39
CA LEU A 132 29.38 -0.32 17.01
C LEU A 132 30.71 -1.00 17.41
N THR A 133 30.67 -2.16 18.09
CA THR A 133 31.90 -2.82 18.61
C THR A 133 32.46 -3.93 17.72
N HIS A 134 31.75 -4.33 16.65
CA HIS A 134 32.11 -5.50 15.82
C HIS A 134 32.85 -5.15 14.52
N PHE A 135 33.32 -3.91 14.38
CA PHE A 135 33.99 -3.43 13.16
C PHE A 135 35.20 -2.55 13.48
N LYS A 136 35.85 -2.05 12.42
CA LYS A 136 37.06 -1.21 12.51
C LYS A 136 36.81 0.00 13.41
N ARG A 137 37.68 0.19 14.41
CA ARG A 137 37.57 1.32 15.35
C ARG A 137 37.52 2.67 14.64
N PRO A 138 36.81 3.67 15.22
CA PRO A 138 36.87 5.03 14.71
C PRO A 138 38.29 5.59 14.81
N ILE A 139 38.58 6.59 14.00
CA ILE A 139 39.79 7.41 14.10
C ILE A 139 39.73 8.16 15.43
N LEU A 140 40.71 7.90 16.29
CA LEU A 140 40.78 8.51 17.61
C LEU A 140 41.67 9.75 17.55
N PHE A 141 41.19 10.85 18.11
CA PHE A 141 42.01 12.03 18.37
C PHE A 141 41.81 12.48 19.81
N TYR A 142 42.81 13.16 20.38
CA TYR A 142 42.73 13.69 21.74
C TYR A 142 42.82 15.20 21.69
N CYS A 143 41.75 15.89 22.09
CA CYS A 143 41.74 17.35 22.20
C CYS A 143 40.84 17.76 23.38
N PRO A 144 41.41 17.92 24.59
CA PRO A 144 40.63 18.34 25.75
C PRO A 144 40.22 19.82 25.65
N PRO A 145 39.19 20.24 26.40
CA PRO A 145 38.67 21.62 26.36
C PRO A 145 39.74 22.69 26.65
N ASP A 146 40.68 22.38 27.53
CA ASP A 146 41.78 23.23 27.98
C ASP A 146 43.07 23.09 27.16
N ALA A 147 43.03 22.34 26.05
CA ALA A 147 44.18 22.18 25.16
C ALA A 147 44.73 23.55 24.71
N THR A 148 46.07 23.66 24.71
CA THR A 148 46.75 24.82 24.16
C THR A 148 46.45 24.96 22.66
N ASP A 149 46.65 26.15 22.10
CA ASP A 149 46.43 26.34 20.66
C ASP A 149 47.41 25.48 19.83
N GLU A 150 48.63 25.27 20.31
CA GLU A 150 49.62 24.39 19.66
C GLU A 150 49.15 22.93 19.66
N ASP A 151 48.74 22.39 20.81
CA ASP A 151 48.25 21.01 20.93
C ASP A 151 46.99 20.79 20.08
N ARG A 152 46.07 21.77 20.08
CA ARG A 152 44.85 21.70 19.25
C ARG A 152 45.19 21.68 17.76
N GLN A 153 46.18 22.46 17.32
CA GLN A 153 46.61 22.43 15.91
C GLN A 153 47.28 21.10 15.56
N ALA A 154 48.12 20.57 16.45
CA ALA A 154 48.76 19.27 16.27
C ALA A 154 47.73 18.13 16.16
N ALA A 155 46.76 18.08 17.08
CA ALA A 155 45.66 17.11 17.05
C ALA A 155 44.83 17.22 15.77
N ARG A 156 44.55 18.45 15.31
CA ARG A 156 43.79 18.69 14.08
C ARG A 156 44.55 18.23 12.85
N LEU A 157 45.86 18.47 12.81
CA LEU A 157 46.72 18.00 11.72
C LEU A 157 46.79 16.48 11.67
N GLY A 158 46.82 15.82 12.84
CA GLY A 158 46.71 14.36 12.94
C GLY A 158 45.40 13.84 12.34
N LEU A 159 44.26 14.36 12.83
CA LEU A 159 42.94 13.99 12.33
C LEU A 159 42.79 14.25 10.82
N GLN A 160 43.32 15.37 10.32
CA GLN A 160 43.32 15.68 8.90
C GLN A 160 44.01 14.59 8.08
N LYS A 161 45.21 14.15 8.48
CA LYS A 161 45.97 13.11 7.76
C LYS A 161 45.26 11.75 7.75
N ASP A 162 44.64 11.40 8.88
CA ASP A 162 43.89 10.15 8.99
C ASP A 162 42.62 10.18 8.12
N LEU A 163 41.90 11.31 8.11
CA LEU A 163 40.76 11.52 7.22
C LEU A 163 41.17 11.49 5.75
N GLU A 164 42.28 12.13 5.38
CA GLU A 164 42.81 12.10 4.01
C GLU A 164 43.10 10.65 3.56
N THR A 165 43.75 9.87 4.42
CA THR A 165 44.04 8.45 4.16
C THR A 165 42.76 7.63 4.00
N ALA A 166 41.78 7.82 4.89
CA ALA A 166 40.51 7.11 4.82
C ALA A 166 39.71 7.47 3.56
N LEU A 167 39.69 8.74 3.18
CA LEU A 167 39.00 9.21 1.98
C LEU A 167 39.63 8.65 0.70
N ARG A 168 40.97 8.66 0.59
CA ARG A 168 41.66 8.06 -0.56
C ARG A 168 41.28 6.59 -0.73
N LEU A 169 41.30 5.80 0.35
CA LEU A 169 40.91 4.39 0.30
C LEU A 169 39.47 4.17 -0.19
N ILE A 170 38.54 5.05 0.15
CA ILE A 170 37.14 4.94 -0.29
C ILE A 170 36.97 5.34 -1.77
N LEU A 171 37.76 6.30 -2.24
CA LEU A 171 37.68 6.82 -3.60
C LEU A 171 38.44 5.92 -4.60
N ASP A 172 39.59 5.38 -4.20
CA ASP A 172 40.45 4.57 -5.06
C ASP A 172 39.94 3.12 -5.24
N ASP A 173 38.97 2.67 -4.45
CA ASP A 173 38.47 1.30 -4.51
C ASP A 173 37.60 1.05 -5.76
N GLU A 174 38.19 0.37 -6.76
CA GLU A 174 37.51 -0.03 -8.00
C GLU A 174 36.31 -0.98 -7.76
N VAL A 175 36.35 -1.78 -6.69
CA VAL A 175 35.25 -2.69 -6.32
C VAL A 175 34.08 -1.88 -5.76
N LEU A 176 34.34 -0.81 -5.00
CA LEU A 176 33.30 0.14 -4.58
C LEU A 176 32.79 1.01 -5.73
N ARG A 177 33.62 1.31 -6.74
CA ARG A 177 33.20 2.00 -7.98
C ARG A 177 32.22 1.14 -8.80
N ALA A 178 32.51 -0.16 -8.95
CA ALA A 178 31.60 -1.11 -9.59
C ALA A 178 30.36 -1.44 -8.73
N ALA A 179 30.47 -1.32 -7.40
CA ALA A 179 29.40 -1.52 -6.43
C ALA A 179 28.70 -0.21 -6.01
N GLN A 180 28.79 0.86 -6.81
CA GLN A 180 27.79 1.91 -6.72
C GLN A 180 26.42 1.24 -6.80
N PRO A 181 25.46 1.58 -5.91
CA PRO A 181 24.12 1.03 -5.99
C PRO A 181 23.65 1.23 -7.44
N PRO A 182 23.03 0.22 -8.09
CA PRO A 182 22.49 0.41 -9.43
C PRO A 182 21.70 1.71 -9.38
N GLU A 183 22.10 2.66 -10.23
CA GLU A 183 21.47 3.96 -10.33
C GLU A 183 19.96 3.69 -10.29
N GLN A 184 19.27 4.23 -9.27
CA GLN A 184 17.85 3.96 -9.16
C GLN A 184 17.25 4.33 -10.52
N PRO A 185 16.57 3.40 -11.20
CA PRO A 185 16.18 3.59 -12.59
C PRO A 185 15.46 4.93 -12.67
N HIS A 186 15.91 5.78 -13.60
CA HIS A 186 15.47 7.17 -13.64
C HIS A 186 13.94 7.21 -13.63
N PRO A 187 13.28 8.05 -12.79
CA PRO A 187 11.82 8.00 -12.62
C PRO A 187 11.06 8.11 -13.95
N HIS A 188 11.60 8.87 -14.91
CA HIS A 188 11.07 8.98 -16.27
C HIS A 188 11.12 7.65 -17.03
N ASP A 189 12.25 6.93 -16.99
CA ASP A 189 12.43 5.65 -17.67
C ASP A 189 11.47 4.59 -17.09
N VAL A 190 11.25 4.64 -15.77
CA VAL A 190 10.28 3.77 -15.09
C VAL A 190 8.85 4.07 -15.55
N GLU A 191 8.47 5.34 -15.60
CA GLU A 191 7.15 5.78 -16.06
C GLU A 191 6.91 5.41 -17.53
N LEU A 192 7.88 5.68 -18.40
CA LEU A 192 7.81 5.33 -19.83
C LEU A 192 7.70 3.82 -20.05
N LEU A 193 8.47 3.01 -19.30
CA LEU A 193 8.40 1.55 -19.38
C LEU A 193 7.04 1.00 -18.89
N GLN A 194 6.44 1.61 -17.87
CA GLN A 194 5.08 1.24 -17.42
C GLN A 194 4.01 1.63 -18.45
N ARG A 195 4.13 2.82 -19.03
CA ARG A 195 3.24 3.29 -20.10
C ARG A 195 3.31 2.37 -21.31
N PHE A 196 4.51 1.97 -21.72
CA PHE A 196 4.73 0.98 -22.78
C PHE A 196 4.00 -0.33 -22.52
N ARG A 197 4.18 -0.92 -21.33
CA ARG A 197 3.53 -2.19 -20.95
C ARG A 197 2.02 -2.15 -20.98
N THR A 198 1.45 -0.99 -20.67
CA THR A 198 0.00 -0.75 -20.73
C THR A 198 -0.49 -0.66 -22.17
N GLN A 199 0.29 -0.05 -23.07
CA GLN A 199 -0.08 0.14 -24.47
C GLN A 199 0.20 -1.10 -25.35
N ILE A 200 1.10 -2.00 -24.97
CA ILE A 200 1.34 -3.27 -25.67
C ILE A 200 0.80 -4.47 -24.87
N PRO A 201 -0.52 -4.74 -24.93
CA PRO A 201 -1.13 -5.82 -24.17
C PRO A 201 -0.67 -7.20 -24.65
N GLU A 202 -0.79 -8.21 -23.79
CA GLU A 202 -0.42 -9.61 -24.11
C GLU A 202 -1.10 -10.12 -25.40
N ARG A 203 -2.36 -9.77 -25.61
CA ARG A 203 -3.11 -10.18 -26.81
C ARG A 203 -2.48 -9.66 -28.11
N LEU A 204 -1.93 -8.44 -28.10
CA LEU A 204 -1.22 -7.88 -29.25
C LEU A 204 0.11 -8.61 -29.48
N ARG A 205 0.86 -8.90 -28.41
CA ARG A 205 2.10 -9.66 -28.51
C ARG A 205 1.86 -11.06 -29.07
N GLN A 206 0.82 -11.74 -28.61
CA GLN A 206 0.42 -13.04 -29.15
C GLN A 206 0.02 -12.94 -30.64
N PHE A 207 -0.77 -11.93 -31.00
CA PHE A 207 -1.14 -11.68 -32.40
C PHE A 207 0.09 -11.52 -33.31
N LEU A 208 1.06 -10.69 -32.91
CA LEU A 208 2.28 -10.47 -33.71
C LEU A 208 3.16 -11.72 -33.86
N ARG A 209 3.10 -12.67 -32.91
CA ARG A 209 3.81 -13.95 -32.98
C ARG A 209 3.13 -14.98 -33.87
N GLU A 210 1.81 -15.08 -33.78
CA GLU A 210 1.06 -16.21 -34.31
C GLU A 210 0.34 -15.90 -35.62
N HIS A 211 -0.01 -14.63 -35.85
CA HIS A 211 -0.83 -14.27 -37.00
C HIS A 211 -0.04 -14.23 -38.30
N ASN A 212 -0.62 -14.81 -39.35
CA ASN A 212 -0.16 -14.68 -40.71
C ASN A 212 -1.02 -13.65 -41.44
N PHE A 213 -0.41 -12.54 -41.87
CA PHE A 213 -1.09 -11.46 -42.59
C PHE A 213 -1.70 -11.89 -43.93
N GLY A 214 -1.46 -13.12 -44.40
CA GLY A 214 -2.21 -13.71 -45.52
C GLY A 214 -3.67 -14.02 -45.19
N GLU A 215 -4.04 -14.02 -43.91
CA GLU A 215 -5.38 -14.28 -43.39
C GLU A 215 -6.08 -12.99 -42.94
N PRO A 216 -7.42 -12.94 -42.92
CA PRO A 216 -8.16 -11.83 -42.35
C PRO A 216 -7.92 -11.65 -40.84
N TYR A 217 -7.74 -10.41 -40.40
CA TYR A 217 -7.65 -10.06 -38.99
C TYR A 217 -8.56 -8.88 -38.62
N PRO A 218 -8.96 -8.74 -37.33
CA PRO A 218 -9.70 -7.58 -36.88
C PRO A 218 -8.85 -6.32 -37.04
N ARG A 219 -9.38 -5.27 -37.68
CA ARG A 219 -8.65 -4.01 -37.89
C ARG A 219 -8.10 -3.44 -36.58
N LYS A 220 -8.89 -3.56 -35.52
CA LYS A 220 -8.56 -3.08 -34.17
C LYS A 220 -7.43 -3.83 -33.48
N ALA A 221 -7.00 -4.98 -34.02
CA ALA A 221 -5.90 -5.76 -33.44
C ALA A 221 -4.60 -4.96 -33.42
N LEU A 222 -4.41 -4.03 -34.36
CA LEU A 222 -3.22 -3.19 -34.49
C LEU A 222 -3.41 -1.74 -34.02
N ASP A 223 -4.58 -1.37 -33.49
CA ASP A 223 -4.84 -0.01 -32.98
C ASP A 223 -3.75 0.44 -31.99
N PRO A 224 -3.28 -0.38 -31.03
CA PRO A 224 -2.27 0.08 -30.07
C PRO A 224 -0.92 0.42 -30.72
N LEU A 225 -0.57 -0.22 -31.85
CA LEU A 225 0.64 0.10 -32.61
C LEU A 225 0.53 1.46 -33.31
N GLY A 226 -0.66 1.75 -33.86
CA GLY A 226 -0.98 3.06 -34.42
C GLY A 226 -0.96 4.17 -33.36
N ASP A 227 -1.51 3.91 -32.18
CA ASP A 227 -1.49 4.85 -31.06
C ASP A 227 -0.06 5.16 -30.61
N ILE A 228 0.82 4.16 -30.51
CA ILE A 228 2.23 4.37 -30.19
C ILE A 228 2.91 5.20 -31.28
N ALA A 229 2.72 4.86 -32.56
CA ALA A 229 3.31 5.61 -33.67
C ALA A 229 2.86 7.08 -33.70
N ALA A 230 1.62 7.37 -33.27
CA ALA A 230 1.07 8.71 -33.24
C ALA A 230 1.45 9.51 -31.97
N THR A 231 1.60 8.83 -30.82
CA THR A 231 1.75 9.50 -29.52
C THR A 231 3.18 9.54 -28.99
N TRP A 232 4.04 8.60 -29.39
CA TRP A 232 5.44 8.54 -28.94
C TRP A 232 6.35 9.33 -29.88
N ALA A 233 6.17 10.65 -29.92
CA ALA A 233 6.97 11.56 -30.74
C ALA A 233 7.48 12.71 -29.88
N GLY A 234 8.79 12.97 -29.92
CA GLY A 234 9.44 14.02 -29.13
C GLY A 234 10.44 13.49 -28.10
N ALA A 235 11.20 14.40 -27.51
CA ALA A 235 12.26 14.08 -26.55
C ALA A 235 11.73 13.55 -25.21
N GLU A 236 10.45 13.76 -24.91
CA GLU A 236 9.77 13.24 -23.72
C GLU A 236 9.48 11.73 -23.75
N PHE A 237 9.84 11.05 -24.84
CA PHE A 237 9.79 9.59 -24.98
C PHE A 237 11.19 8.97 -25.13
N ASP A 238 12.23 9.77 -24.93
CA ASP A 238 13.60 9.30 -24.88
C ASP A 238 13.91 8.79 -23.46
N PHE A 239 14.52 7.62 -23.41
CA PHE A 239 15.02 7.06 -22.16
C PHE A 239 16.37 7.67 -21.82
N GLU A 240 16.58 7.94 -20.54
CA GLU A 240 17.87 8.42 -20.01
C GLU A 240 18.89 7.26 -19.95
N ASP A 241 18.45 6.03 -19.64
CA ASP A 241 19.30 4.84 -19.80
C ASP A 241 19.56 4.53 -21.28
N GLN A 242 20.83 4.60 -21.67
CA GLN A 242 21.26 4.41 -23.05
C GLN A 242 20.82 3.06 -23.65
N VAL A 243 20.79 1.98 -22.87
CA VAL A 243 20.38 0.66 -23.37
C VAL A 243 18.87 0.59 -23.58
N LEU A 244 18.08 1.20 -22.70
CA LEU A 244 16.64 1.37 -22.91
C LEU A 244 16.37 2.26 -24.12
N GLN A 245 17.16 3.32 -24.32
CA GLN A 245 16.99 4.26 -25.43
C GLN A 245 17.28 3.60 -26.79
N GLU A 246 18.36 2.84 -26.88
CA GLU A 246 18.72 2.09 -28.09
C GLU A 246 17.64 1.05 -28.43
N ALA A 247 17.20 0.28 -27.43
CA ALA A 247 16.15 -0.73 -27.61
C ALA A 247 14.79 -0.09 -27.96
N GLY A 248 14.43 1.02 -27.31
CA GLY A 248 13.19 1.76 -27.57
C GLY A 248 13.17 2.38 -28.96
N THR A 249 14.31 2.89 -29.42
CA THR A 249 14.47 3.42 -30.79
C THR A 249 14.30 2.32 -31.84
N ALA A 250 14.93 1.16 -31.63
CA ALA A 250 14.79 0.01 -32.53
C ALA A 250 13.33 -0.47 -32.61
N LEU A 251 12.64 -0.52 -31.47
CA LEU A 251 11.22 -0.86 -31.39
C LEU A 251 10.35 0.12 -32.16
N ARG A 252 10.53 1.43 -31.94
CA ARG A 252 9.77 2.47 -32.66
C ARG A 252 9.99 2.38 -34.16
N ALA A 253 11.23 2.18 -34.60
CA ALA A 253 11.55 2.00 -36.01
C ALA A 253 10.88 0.76 -36.62
N ALA A 254 10.88 -0.38 -35.92
CA ALA A 254 10.19 -1.58 -36.36
C ALA A 254 8.67 -1.39 -36.41
N ASN A 255 8.10 -0.67 -35.45
CA ASN A 255 6.68 -0.36 -35.40
C ASN A 255 6.27 0.52 -36.59
N SER A 256 6.99 1.62 -36.84
CA SER A 256 6.74 2.50 -37.99
C SER A 256 6.86 1.73 -39.31
N SER A 257 7.88 0.88 -39.44
CA SER A 257 8.10 0.07 -40.65
C SER A 257 6.93 -0.89 -40.93
N LEU A 258 6.42 -1.59 -39.90
CA LEU A 258 5.26 -2.46 -40.06
C LEU A 258 4.00 -1.65 -40.39
N MET A 259 3.73 -0.59 -39.62
CA MET A 259 2.49 0.18 -39.75
C MET A 259 2.39 0.91 -41.09
N GLU A 260 3.50 1.41 -41.63
CA GLU A 260 3.56 2.00 -42.98
C GLU A 260 3.07 1.00 -44.04
N LEU A 261 3.59 -0.24 -43.98
CA LEU A 261 3.19 -1.29 -44.92
C LEU A 261 1.75 -1.76 -44.70
N VAL A 262 1.30 -1.81 -43.44
CA VAL A 262 -0.11 -2.10 -43.12
C VAL A 262 -1.03 -1.07 -43.76
N TYR A 263 -0.73 0.23 -43.62
CA TYR A 263 -1.53 1.28 -44.23
C TYR A 263 -1.49 1.26 -45.76
N GLU A 264 -0.36 0.89 -46.37
CA GLU A 264 -0.23 0.80 -47.83
C GLU A 264 -0.94 -0.43 -48.41
N ARG A 265 -0.83 -1.59 -47.76
CA ARG A 265 -1.12 -2.90 -48.36
C ARG A 265 -2.33 -3.62 -47.81
N THR A 266 -2.95 -3.13 -46.74
CA THR A 266 -4.11 -3.81 -46.14
C THR A 266 -5.40 -3.07 -46.48
N HIS A 267 -6.44 -3.84 -46.77
CA HIS A 267 -7.74 -3.33 -47.22
C HIS A 267 -8.85 -3.93 -46.36
N VAL A 268 -9.93 -3.16 -46.18
CA VAL A 268 -11.14 -3.66 -45.53
C VAL A 268 -11.85 -4.69 -46.41
N MET A 269 -12.52 -5.65 -45.79
CA MET A 269 -13.34 -6.62 -46.52
C MET A 269 -14.73 -6.05 -46.84
N ASP A 270 -15.20 -6.17 -48.09
CA ASP A 270 -16.52 -5.70 -48.54
C ASP A 270 -17.69 -6.16 -47.65
N ARG A 271 -17.65 -7.43 -47.19
CA ARG A 271 -18.71 -8.03 -46.37
C ARG A 271 -18.54 -7.80 -44.86
N ASN A 272 -17.38 -7.32 -44.43
CA ASN A 272 -17.12 -7.04 -43.02
C ASN A 272 -16.04 -5.94 -42.88
N PRO A 273 -16.45 -4.66 -42.73
CA PRO A 273 -15.52 -3.53 -42.65
C PRO A 273 -14.66 -3.53 -41.37
N ASN A 274 -14.97 -4.41 -40.40
CA ASN A 274 -14.16 -4.57 -39.19
C ASN A 274 -12.96 -5.50 -39.39
N MET A 275 -12.84 -6.16 -40.54
CA MET A 275 -11.74 -7.06 -40.88
C MET A 275 -10.85 -6.43 -41.94
N ALA A 276 -9.55 -6.66 -41.83
CA ALA A 276 -8.53 -6.20 -42.75
C ALA A 276 -7.68 -7.38 -43.24
N TRP A 277 -7.18 -7.27 -44.47
CA TRP A 277 -6.20 -8.17 -45.06
C TRP A 277 -5.57 -7.59 -46.34
N PRO A 278 -4.44 -8.14 -46.84
CA PRO A 278 -3.77 -7.64 -48.03
C PRO A 278 -4.41 -7.99 -49.38
N ARG A 279 -5.45 -8.84 -49.38
CA ARG A 279 -6.11 -9.28 -50.62
C ARG A 279 -7.25 -8.35 -50.96
N THR A 280 -7.21 -7.74 -52.13
CA THR A 280 -8.37 -6.97 -52.64
C THR A 280 -9.49 -7.90 -53.08
N ASP A 281 -10.72 -7.42 -53.17
CA ASP A 281 -11.85 -8.20 -53.70
C ASP A 281 -11.61 -8.67 -55.15
N TYR A 282 -10.78 -7.95 -55.90
CA TYR A 282 -10.32 -8.39 -57.21
C TYR A 282 -9.45 -9.66 -57.12
N ASN A 283 -8.51 -9.72 -56.17
CA ASN A 283 -7.66 -10.89 -55.94
C ASN A 283 -8.45 -12.12 -55.47
N VAL A 284 -9.51 -11.92 -54.69
CA VAL A 284 -10.39 -13.01 -54.23
C VAL A 284 -11.17 -13.61 -55.40
N LYS A 285 -11.62 -12.77 -56.35
CA LYS A 285 -12.43 -13.21 -57.50
C LYS A 285 -11.62 -13.77 -58.67
N HIS A 286 -10.38 -13.30 -58.88
CA HIS A 286 -9.59 -13.59 -60.08
C HIS A 286 -8.23 -14.25 -59.82
N GLY A 287 -7.94 -14.62 -58.57
CA GLY A 287 -6.64 -15.17 -58.17
C GLY A 287 -5.68 -14.13 -57.62
N THR A 288 -4.75 -14.57 -56.78
CA THR A 288 -3.82 -13.69 -56.04
C THR A 288 -2.62 -13.35 -56.90
N GLN A 289 -2.32 -12.06 -57.02
CA GLN A 289 -1.17 -11.59 -57.79
C GLN A 289 0.13 -11.83 -57.02
N GLN A 290 1.25 -11.99 -57.73
CA GLN A 290 2.57 -12.17 -57.12
C GLN A 290 2.92 -11.02 -56.16
N GLY A 291 2.60 -9.77 -56.53
CA GLY A 291 2.82 -8.61 -55.66
C GLY A 291 2.05 -8.66 -54.34
N THR A 292 0.89 -9.32 -54.29
CA THR A 292 0.16 -9.55 -53.03
C THR A 292 0.84 -10.61 -52.18
N HIS A 293 1.35 -11.68 -52.79
CA HIS A 293 2.16 -12.68 -52.08
C HIS A 293 3.44 -12.08 -51.50
N ASP A 294 4.09 -11.19 -52.25
CA ASP A 294 5.30 -10.48 -51.80
C ASP A 294 4.99 -9.55 -50.64
N ALA A 295 3.88 -8.79 -50.71
CA ALA A 295 3.42 -7.95 -49.60
C ALA A 295 3.07 -8.75 -48.33
N ILE A 296 2.43 -9.92 -48.46
CA ILE A 296 2.15 -10.80 -47.32
C ILE A 296 3.45 -11.28 -46.67
N ARG A 297 4.45 -11.69 -47.48
CA ARG A 297 5.76 -12.11 -46.96
C ARG A 297 6.45 -10.99 -46.20
N GLU A 298 6.42 -9.77 -46.75
CA GLU A 298 7.03 -8.59 -46.13
C GLU A 298 6.30 -8.18 -44.84
N LEU A 299 4.97 -8.19 -44.82
CA LEU A 299 4.16 -7.91 -43.61
C LEU A 299 4.50 -8.89 -42.48
N ASN A 300 4.57 -10.19 -42.79
CA ASN A 300 4.95 -11.21 -41.81
C ASN A 300 6.39 -10.99 -41.31
N ALA A 301 7.33 -10.69 -42.20
CA ALA A 301 8.72 -10.42 -41.82
C ALA A 301 8.84 -9.20 -40.89
N ARG A 302 8.16 -8.08 -41.21
CA ARG A 302 8.15 -6.88 -40.37
C ARG A 302 7.44 -7.11 -39.02
N SER A 303 6.40 -7.95 -38.99
CA SER A 303 5.77 -8.40 -37.75
C SER A 303 6.74 -9.17 -36.86
N THR A 304 7.52 -10.09 -37.45
CA THR A 304 8.59 -10.81 -36.73
C THR A 304 9.64 -9.86 -36.18
N THR A 305 10.13 -8.92 -36.99
CA THR A 305 11.10 -7.91 -36.53
C THR A 305 10.55 -7.06 -35.39
N LEU A 306 9.27 -6.66 -35.46
CA LEU A 306 8.64 -5.88 -34.39
C LEU A 306 8.53 -6.67 -33.08
N ILE A 307 8.07 -7.93 -33.12
CA ILE A 307 7.95 -8.70 -31.88
C ILE A 307 9.32 -9.02 -31.26
N GLU A 308 10.35 -9.24 -32.08
CA GLU A 308 11.73 -9.39 -31.61
C GLU A 308 12.24 -8.09 -30.94
N ALA A 309 11.92 -6.93 -31.51
CA ALA A 309 12.27 -5.64 -30.92
C ALA A 309 11.51 -5.37 -29.61
N ILE A 310 10.23 -5.75 -29.51
CA ILE A 310 9.43 -5.72 -28.27
C ILE A 310 10.07 -6.60 -27.19
N ASP A 311 10.50 -7.82 -27.54
CA ASP A 311 11.15 -8.74 -26.61
C ASP A 311 12.51 -8.22 -26.13
N ALA A 312 13.31 -7.65 -27.04
CA ALA A 312 14.60 -7.05 -26.73
C ALA A 312 14.42 -5.85 -25.77
N PHE A 313 13.43 -5.00 -26.02
CA PHE A 313 13.09 -3.87 -25.16
C PHE A 313 12.61 -4.30 -23.77
N GLU A 314 11.72 -5.30 -23.68
CA GLU A 314 11.30 -5.85 -22.38
C GLU A 314 12.45 -6.50 -21.60
N LYS A 315 13.36 -7.19 -22.30
CA LYS A 315 14.56 -7.77 -21.69
C LYS A 315 15.49 -6.68 -21.14
N ALA A 316 15.70 -5.60 -21.90
CA ALA A 316 16.45 -4.44 -21.44
C ALA A 316 15.78 -3.81 -20.22
N GLY A 317 14.46 -3.57 -20.29
CA GLY A 317 13.61 -3.09 -19.20
C GLY A 317 13.77 -3.87 -17.91
N ARG A 318 13.65 -5.20 -17.95
CA ARG A 318 13.82 -6.08 -16.77
C ARG A 318 15.23 -6.07 -16.19
N SER A 319 16.25 -5.88 -17.04
CA SER A 319 17.65 -5.90 -16.61
C SER A 319 18.08 -4.59 -15.96
N ARG A 320 17.63 -3.45 -16.48
CA ARG A 320 18.00 -2.09 -16.07
C ARG A 320 17.07 -1.54 -15.01
N VAL A 321 15.77 -1.67 -15.23
CA VAL A 321 14.75 -1.45 -14.21
C VAL A 321 14.57 -2.77 -13.48
N ARG A 322 15.49 -3.11 -12.56
CA ARG A 322 15.20 -4.09 -11.52
C ARG A 322 14.08 -3.50 -10.67
N ILE A 323 12.84 -3.73 -11.11
CA ILE A 323 11.69 -3.64 -10.24
C ILE A 323 11.98 -4.70 -9.18
N ALA A 324 12.55 -4.28 -8.05
CA ALA A 324 12.22 -4.94 -6.80
C ALA A 324 10.70 -5.05 -6.87
N ALA A 325 10.18 -6.28 -6.95
CA ALA A 325 8.74 -6.53 -6.86
C ALA A 325 8.24 -5.54 -5.81
N PRO A 326 7.29 -4.65 -6.13
CA PRO A 326 6.94 -3.57 -5.23
C PRO A 326 6.80 -4.22 -3.87
N ALA A 327 7.60 -3.78 -2.89
CA ALA A 327 7.41 -4.23 -1.52
C ALA A 327 5.90 -4.12 -1.33
N PRO A 328 5.19 -5.23 -1.04
CA PRO A 328 3.73 -5.21 -1.08
C PRO A 328 3.36 -3.99 -0.28
N ALA A 329 2.77 -2.99 -0.94
CA ALA A 329 2.39 -1.76 -0.27
C ALA A 329 1.63 -2.28 0.94
N ALA A 330 2.15 -2.00 2.15
CA ALA A 330 1.49 -2.45 3.37
C ALA A 330 0.02 -2.11 3.13
N PRO A 331 -0.87 -3.11 3.07
CA PRO A 331 -2.17 -2.96 2.43
C PRO A 331 -2.71 -1.65 2.93
N GLN A 332 -2.89 -0.68 2.03
CA GLN A 332 -3.24 0.67 2.44
C GLN A 332 -4.67 0.52 2.96
N VAL A 333 -4.78 0.22 4.26
CA VAL A 333 -6.03 -0.10 4.91
C VAL A 333 -6.82 1.17 4.79
N ASP A 334 -7.87 1.14 3.96
CA ASP A 334 -8.77 2.28 3.82
C ASP A 334 -9.20 2.69 5.24
N PRO A 335 -8.81 3.89 5.72
CA PRO A 335 -9.01 4.28 7.12
C PRO A 335 -10.50 4.31 7.49
N ARG A 336 -11.40 4.34 6.49
CA ARG A 336 -12.85 4.23 6.66
C ARG A 336 -13.25 2.89 7.26
N TRP A 337 -12.49 1.80 7.08
CA TRP A 337 -12.78 0.53 7.75
C TRP A 337 -12.65 0.61 9.27
N GLU A 338 -11.63 1.31 9.76
CA GLU A 338 -11.44 1.52 11.20
C GLU A 338 -12.48 2.49 11.75
N ALA A 339 -12.79 3.57 11.02
CA ALA A 339 -13.87 4.49 11.36
C ALA A 339 -15.24 3.76 11.43
N ALA A 340 -15.49 2.83 10.50
CA ALA A 340 -16.72 2.04 10.47
C ALA A 340 -16.85 1.14 11.71
N ARG A 341 -15.74 0.51 12.13
CA ARG A 341 -15.68 -0.30 13.35
C ARG A 341 -15.93 0.53 14.60
N GLN A 342 -15.34 1.72 14.69
CA GLN A 342 -15.58 2.66 15.78
C GLN A 342 -17.05 3.08 15.83
N ALA A 343 -17.66 3.42 14.68
CA ALA A 343 -19.07 3.78 14.60
C ALA A 343 -20.00 2.63 15.05
N ALA A 344 -19.70 1.37 14.69
CA ALA A 344 -20.43 0.21 15.17
C ALA A 344 -20.33 0.04 16.70
N GLY A 345 -19.14 0.27 17.27
CA GLY A 345 -18.89 0.22 18.71
C GLY A 345 -19.61 1.34 19.47
N GLU A 346 -19.60 2.57 18.95
CA GLU A 346 -20.34 3.69 19.52
C GLU A 346 -21.85 3.41 19.56
N LEU A 347 -22.39 2.82 18.49
CA LEU A 347 -23.80 2.47 18.41
C LEU A 347 -24.17 1.37 19.42
N ALA A 348 -23.29 0.39 19.62
CA ALA A 348 -23.45 -0.65 20.64
C ALA A 348 -23.51 -0.07 22.06
N ALA A 349 -22.70 0.96 22.34
CA ALA A 349 -22.66 1.63 23.63
C ALA A 349 -23.91 2.47 23.96
N ASP A 350 -24.79 2.76 22.99
CA ASP A 350 -26.03 3.53 23.23
C ASP A 350 -26.95 2.89 24.27
N ARG A 351 -26.98 1.56 24.35
CA ARG A 351 -27.80 0.84 25.34
C ARG A 351 -27.44 1.25 26.76
N MET A 352 -26.15 1.39 27.05
CA MET A 352 -25.65 1.78 28.38
C MET A 352 -25.82 3.28 28.65
N ARG A 353 -25.96 4.08 27.58
CA ARG A 353 -26.09 5.55 27.64
C ARG A 353 -27.53 6.04 27.59
N GLY A 354 -28.51 5.14 27.55
CA GLY A 354 -29.93 5.48 27.41
C GLY A 354 -30.30 6.04 26.03
N GLY A 355 -29.49 5.77 24.99
CA GLY A 355 -29.69 6.27 23.63
C GLY A 355 -30.59 5.41 22.74
N LEU A 356 -31.26 4.39 23.32
CA LEU A 356 -32.15 3.50 22.57
C LEU A 356 -33.59 4.04 22.60
N PRO A 357 -34.28 4.11 21.46
CA PRO A 357 -35.69 4.50 21.42
C PRO A 357 -36.64 3.54 22.14
N GLU A 358 -36.34 2.24 22.11
CA GLU A 358 -37.14 1.20 22.77
C GLU A 358 -36.27 -0.04 23.04
N ILE A 359 -36.55 -0.80 24.10
CA ILE A 359 -35.80 -2.00 24.47
C ILE A 359 -36.41 -3.24 23.80
N VAL A 360 -35.57 -4.02 23.10
CA VAL A 360 -35.96 -5.33 22.55
C VAL A 360 -35.74 -6.43 23.59
N ALA A 361 -36.76 -7.27 23.77
CA ALA A 361 -36.73 -8.42 24.67
C ALA A 361 -35.59 -9.41 24.31
N VAL A 362 -35.13 -10.18 25.30
CA VAL A 362 -34.11 -11.22 25.11
C VAL A 362 -34.73 -12.63 25.16
N PRO A 363 -34.16 -13.65 24.50
CA PRO A 363 -32.96 -13.62 23.65
C PRO A 363 -33.19 -12.86 22.33
N SER A 364 -32.18 -12.15 21.85
CA SER A 364 -32.26 -11.33 20.63
C SER A 364 -31.01 -11.41 19.76
N MET A 365 -31.18 -11.17 18.46
CA MET A 365 -30.10 -10.90 17.52
C MET A 365 -30.03 -9.42 17.20
N ILE A 366 -28.82 -8.92 16.96
CA ILE A 366 -28.51 -7.56 16.60
C ILE A 366 -27.66 -7.58 15.33
N LEU A 367 -28.12 -6.87 14.31
CA LEU A 367 -27.47 -6.71 13.02
C LEU A 367 -27.11 -5.25 12.84
N ARG A 368 -25.85 -4.95 12.51
CA ARG A 368 -25.40 -3.59 12.19
C ARG A 368 -24.72 -3.59 10.84
N LEU A 369 -25.13 -2.66 9.97
CA LEU A 369 -24.47 -2.41 8.70
C LEU A 369 -23.91 -0.98 8.73
N VAL A 370 -22.62 -0.86 8.41
CA VAL A 370 -21.89 0.41 8.33
C VAL A 370 -21.28 0.55 6.93
N PRO A 371 -21.93 1.26 6.00
CA PRO A 371 -21.34 1.57 4.69
C PRO A 371 -20.09 2.42 4.84
N LEU A 372 -19.03 2.14 4.08
CA LEU A 372 -17.84 3.00 4.08
C LEU A 372 -18.16 4.42 3.61
N ALA A 373 -19.10 4.56 2.65
CA ALA A 373 -19.57 5.86 2.17
C ALA A 373 -20.16 6.73 3.31
N ALA A 374 -20.67 6.14 4.39
CA ALA A 374 -21.14 6.89 5.55
C ALA A 374 -19.99 7.54 6.35
N MET A 375 -18.78 7.00 6.27
CA MET A 375 -17.60 7.52 6.98
C MET A 375 -17.11 8.85 6.38
N ASP A 376 -17.47 9.11 5.12
CA ASP A 376 -17.26 10.40 4.46
C ASP A 376 -18.30 11.47 4.90
N ARG A 377 -19.23 11.10 5.80
CA ARG A 377 -20.28 11.95 6.36
C ARG A 377 -21.10 12.72 5.30
N PRO A 378 -21.68 12.01 4.32
CA PRO A 378 -22.48 12.65 3.28
C PRO A 378 -23.70 13.35 3.88
N SER A 379 -24.16 14.40 3.21
CA SER A 379 -25.43 15.04 3.56
C SER A 379 -26.60 14.09 3.26
N LEU A 380 -27.41 13.80 4.27
CA LEU A 380 -28.57 12.92 4.15
C LEU A 380 -29.85 13.76 4.03
N ASP A 381 -30.64 13.53 2.98
CA ASP A 381 -31.96 14.15 2.84
C ASP A 381 -32.98 13.42 3.73
N PRO A 382 -33.56 14.07 4.77
CA PRO A 382 -34.55 13.47 5.64
C PRO A 382 -35.76 12.88 4.90
N LYS A 383 -36.16 13.44 3.75
CA LYS A 383 -37.30 12.91 2.97
C LYS A 383 -36.97 11.57 2.33
N VAL A 384 -35.75 11.42 1.81
CA VAL A 384 -35.27 10.17 1.21
C VAL A 384 -35.11 9.11 2.29
N VAL A 385 -34.56 9.48 3.45
CA VAL A 385 -34.45 8.58 4.60
C VAL A 385 -35.83 8.14 5.09
N LEU A 386 -36.79 9.05 5.22
CA LEU A 386 -38.16 8.73 5.63
C LEU A 386 -38.87 7.80 4.63
N ALA A 387 -38.66 8.01 3.33
CA ALA A 387 -39.18 7.11 2.31
C ALA A 387 -38.58 5.70 2.41
N ALA A 388 -37.25 5.60 2.61
CA ALA A 388 -36.57 4.33 2.82
C ALA A 388 -36.96 3.65 4.14
N ALA A 389 -37.30 4.42 5.18
CA ALA A 389 -37.73 3.93 6.49
C ALA A 389 -39.03 3.11 6.43
N SER A 390 -39.81 3.21 5.36
CA SER A 390 -40.96 2.31 5.10
C SER A 390 -40.56 0.82 5.05
N ARG A 391 -39.27 0.51 4.84
CA ARG A 391 -38.70 -0.85 4.81
C ARG A 391 -38.02 -1.24 6.13
N PHE A 392 -38.08 -0.40 7.16
CA PHE A 392 -37.60 -0.76 8.50
C PHE A 392 -38.34 -1.95 9.10
N PRO A 393 -39.68 -2.06 9.00
CA PRO A 393 -40.39 -3.20 9.52
C PRO A 393 -39.97 -4.52 8.85
N PRO A 394 -39.88 -5.61 9.62
CA PRO A 394 -39.49 -6.91 9.09
C PRO A 394 -40.56 -7.57 8.21
N ASP A 395 -41.82 -7.18 8.40
CA ASP A 395 -42.96 -7.60 7.58
C ASP A 395 -43.99 -6.46 7.51
N THR A 396 -44.70 -6.42 6.39
CA THR A 396 -45.76 -5.48 6.01
C THR A 396 -47.01 -5.54 6.89
N GLN A 397 -47.24 -6.66 7.58
CA GLN A 397 -48.46 -6.86 8.39
C GLN A 397 -48.29 -6.45 9.86
N VAL A 398 -47.09 -6.06 10.28
CA VAL A 398 -46.80 -5.76 11.68
C VAL A 398 -47.28 -4.35 12.03
N ARG A 399 -47.93 -4.19 13.19
CA ARG A 399 -48.23 -2.87 13.74
C ARG A 399 -46.96 -2.24 14.30
N VAL A 400 -46.64 -1.05 13.82
CA VAL A 400 -45.40 -0.36 14.15
C VAL A 400 -45.65 1.03 14.72
N GLN A 401 -44.73 1.49 15.55
CA GLN A 401 -44.56 2.89 15.87
C GLN A 401 -43.24 3.34 15.24
N SER A 402 -43.25 4.49 14.58
CA SER A 402 -42.08 5.08 13.95
C SER A 402 -41.97 6.55 14.32
N ASP A 403 -40.75 7.02 14.52
CA ASP A 403 -40.47 8.41 14.88
C ASP A 403 -39.03 8.78 14.50
N SER A 404 -38.63 10.02 14.71
CA SER A 404 -37.29 10.53 14.40
C SER A 404 -36.87 11.71 15.29
N ASP A 405 -35.56 11.88 15.46
CA ASP A 405 -34.93 12.98 16.19
C ASP A 405 -33.73 13.57 15.39
N GLU A 406 -32.97 14.48 16.01
CA GLU A 406 -31.79 15.10 15.40
C GLU A 406 -30.66 14.10 15.05
N ARG A 407 -30.70 12.89 15.62
CA ARG A 407 -29.65 11.87 15.49
C ARG A 407 -30.07 10.70 14.61
N GLN A 408 -31.34 10.28 14.66
CA GLN A 408 -31.79 9.00 14.12
C GLN A 408 -33.25 8.98 13.68
N TRP A 409 -33.59 7.96 12.90
CA TRP A 409 -34.95 7.53 12.57
C TRP A 409 -35.12 6.10 13.03
N TRP A 410 -36.29 5.75 13.54
CA TRP A 410 -36.52 4.39 14.02
C TRP A 410 -37.95 3.91 13.80
N SER A 411 -38.10 2.59 13.80
CA SER A 411 -39.36 1.89 13.88
C SER A 411 -39.23 0.72 14.84
N PHE A 412 -40.26 0.45 15.62
CA PHE A 412 -40.35 -0.75 16.46
C PHE A 412 -41.76 -1.34 16.44
N GLY A 413 -41.86 -2.63 16.77
CA GLY A 413 -43.13 -3.32 16.86
C GLY A 413 -43.90 -2.94 18.12
N LEU A 414 -45.21 -2.70 18.02
CA LEU A 414 -46.03 -2.50 19.22
C LEU A 414 -46.19 -3.81 20.00
N PRO A 415 -46.07 -3.81 21.34
CA PRO A 415 -46.25 -5.01 22.15
C PRO A 415 -47.69 -5.53 22.02
N LEU A 416 -47.83 -6.87 21.93
CA LEU A 416 -49.13 -7.53 21.84
C LEU A 416 -49.95 -7.42 23.14
N ILE A 417 -49.26 -7.31 24.28
CA ILE A 417 -49.83 -7.09 25.61
C ILE A 417 -49.07 -5.92 26.24
N ARG A 418 -49.75 -4.82 26.54
CA ARG A 418 -49.15 -3.71 27.30
C ARG A 418 -49.08 -4.10 28.77
N THR A 419 -47.88 -4.19 29.33
CA THR A 419 -47.68 -4.26 30.78
C THR A 419 -47.26 -2.88 31.27
N ASP A 420 -47.66 -2.52 32.49
CA ASP A 420 -47.43 -1.17 33.03
C ASP A 420 -45.96 -0.90 33.38
N ASN A 421 -45.10 -1.93 33.41
CA ASN A 421 -43.76 -1.85 33.98
C ASN A 421 -42.58 -2.04 32.99
N ASN A 422 -42.79 -2.52 31.76
CA ASN A 422 -41.74 -2.55 30.72
C ASN A 422 -42.35 -2.93 29.35
N PRO A 423 -42.68 -1.99 28.45
CA PRO A 423 -43.24 -2.31 27.15
C PRO A 423 -42.14 -2.78 26.18
N GLU A 424 -41.50 -3.91 26.47
CA GLU A 424 -40.47 -4.47 25.59
C GLU A 424 -41.04 -4.79 24.21
N THR A 425 -40.33 -4.36 23.17
CA THR A 425 -40.69 -4.69 21.79
C THR A 425 -40.06 -6.01 21.36
N ARG A 426 -40.67 -6.66 20.35
CA ARG A 426 -40.09 -7.84 19.72
C ARG A 426 -39.01 -7.51 18.69
N TRP A 427 -39.00 -6.29 18.17
CA TRP A 427 -37.96 -5.85 17.23
C TRP A 427 -37.89 -4.32 17.15
N ARG A 428 -36.71 -3.81 16.78
CA ARG A 428 -36.44 -2.40 16.49
C ARG A 428 -35.50 -2.31 15.29
N THR A 429 -35.79 -1.39 14.38
CA THR A 429 -34.84 -0.93 13.36
C THR A 429 -34.57 0.54 13.61
N ARG A 430 -33.31 0.97 13.53
CA ARG A 430 -32.94 2.38 13.55
C ARG A 430 -31.84 2.70 12.55
N PHE A 431 -31.93 3.88 11.97
CA PHE A 431 -30.91 4.46 11.11
C PHE A 431 -30.36 5.71 11.80
N VAL A 432 -29.05 5.76 12.00
CA VAL A 432 -28.34 6.74 12.83
C VAL A 432 -27.32 7.47 11.98
N ARG A 433 -27.27 8.80 12.09
CA ARG A 433 -26.27 9.62 11.38
C ARG A 433 -24.84 9.22 11.81
N PRO A 434 -23.86 9.18 10.89
CA PRO A 434 -23.92 9.65 9.50
C PRO A 434 -24.41 8.62 8.47
N GLY A 435 -24.83 7.41 8.88
CA GLY A 435 -25.28 6.39 7.93
C GLY A 435 -25.26 4.95 8.43
N VAL A 436 -25.32 4.73 9.74
CA VAL A 436 -25.30 3.39 10.34
C VAL A 436 -26.72 2.89 10.53
N ILE A 437 -27.02 1.66 10.11
CA ILE A 437 -28.32 1.03 10.36
C ILE A 437 -28.18 -0.16 11.31
N GLU A 438 -29.07 -0.25 12.28
CA GLU A 438 -29.15 -1.35 13.24
C GLU A 438 -30.55 -1.95 13.24
N TYR A 439 -30.59 -3.28 13.22
CA TYR A 439 -31.79 -4.06 13.47
C TYR A 439 -31.57 -4.95 14.68
N GLU A 440 -32.56 -5.04 15.54
CA GLU A 440 -32.56 -5.92 16.69
C GLU A 440 -33.91 -6.63 16.78
N ALA A 441 -33.91 -7.94 17.02
CA ALA A 441 -35.15 -8.71 17.14
C ALA A 441 -35.01 -9.94 18.02
N THR A 442 -36.12 -10.35 18.65
CA THR A 442 -36.18 -11.58 19.44
C THR A 442 -35.98 -12.80 18.55
N ILE A 443 -35.18 -13.75 19.01
CA ILE A 443 -34.88 -15.00 18.26
C ILE A 443 -35.64 -16.21 18.81
N GLY A 444 -36.25 -16.07 19.99
CA GLY A 444 -36.97 -17.12 20.68
C GLY A 444 -37.49 -16.63 22.03
N GLY A 445 -38.11 -17.53 22.77
CA GLY A 445 -38.58 -17.30 24.14
C GLY A 445 -38.93 -18.63 24.77
N ARG A 446 -39.07 -18.64 26.10
CA ARG A 446 -39.57 -19.81 26.83
C ARG A 446 -41.04 -20.03 26.48
N VAL A 447 -41.41 -21.29 26.24
CA VAL A 447 -42.81 -21.65 25.93
C VAL A 447 -43.53 -21.99 27.23
N ASP A 448 -42.84 -22.68 28.14
CA ASP A 448 -43.26 -22.92 29.52
C ASP A 448 -42.23 -22.32 30.50
N ASP A 449 -42.70 -21.80 31.63
CA ASP A 449 -41.84 -21.27 32.70
C ASP A 449 -40.96 -22.36 33.32
N ALA A 450 -41.35 -23.64 33.17
CA ALA A 450 -40.57 -24.80 33.58
C ALA A 450 -39.48 -25.21 32.59
N ASP A 451 -39.46 -24.66 31.36
CA ASP A 451 -38.43 -24.99 30.38
C ASP A 451 -37.08 -24.43 30.85
N GLU A 452 -36.04 -25.25 30.91
CA GLU A 452 -34.68 -24.80 31.24
C GLU A 452 -33.98 -24.16 30.02
N GLN A 453 -34.36 -24.55 28.80
CA GLN A 453 -33.69 -24.15 27.55
C GLN A 453 -34.64 -23.46 26.58
N ILE A 454 -34.10 -22.56 25.76
CA ILE A 454 -34.79 -21.90 24.66
C ILE A 454 -34.30 -22.54 23.35
N LEU A 455 -35.13 -23.40 22.77
CA LEU A 455 -34.81 -24.09 21.51
C LEU A 455 -35.07 -23.17 20.31
N VAL A 456 -34.04 -22.94 19.49
CA VAL A 456 -34.13 -22.09 18.28
C VAL A 456 -33.77 -22.95 17.07
N ASP A 457 -34.60 -22.93 16.03
CA ASP A 457 -34.27 -23.57 14.74
C ASP A 457 -33.12 -22.79 14.08
N GLY A 458 -31.94 -23.41 14.02
CA GLY A 458 -30.74 -22.74 13.54
C GLY A 458 -30.79 -22.40 12.05
N ARG A 459 -31.44 -23.21 11.20
CA ARG A 459 -31.58 -22.89 9.77
C ARG A 459 -32.55 -21.73 9.56
N ALA A 460 -33.64 -21.69 10.32
CA ALA A 460 -34.56 -20.56 10.30
C ALA A 460 -33.88 -19.27 10.77
N LEU A 461 -33.03 -19.35 11.80
CA LEU A 461 -32.26 -18.20 12.29
C LEU A 461 -31.27 -17.69 11.23
N GLU A 462 -30.50 -18.56 10.57
CA GLU A 462 -29.60 -18.16 9.48
C GLU A 462 -30.36 -17.47 8.33
N GLY A 463 -31.46 -18.08 7.87
CA GLY A 463 -32.28 -17.51 6.81
C GLY A 463 -32.85 -16.14 7.22
N SER A 464 -33.25 -16.01 8.48
CA SER A 464 -33.68 -14.72 9.04
C SER A 464 -32.55 -13.70 9.02
N ILE A 465 -31.35 -14.04 9.48
CA ILE A 465 -30.19 -13.13 9.46
C ILE A 465 -29.91 -12.65 8.04
N VAL A 466 -29.81 -13.56 7.05
CA VAL A 466 -29.56 -13.20 5.65
C VAL A 466 -30.62 -12.24 5.13
N ALA A 467 -31.90 -12.59 5.28
CA ALA A 467 -33.01 -11.78 4.78
C ALA A 467 -33.02 -10.37 5.40
N HIS A 468 -32.65 -10.27 6.68
CA HIS A 468 -32.60 -8.99 7.38
C HIS A 468 -31.39 -8.16 6.96
N VAL A 469 -30.18 -8.74 6.84
CA VAL A 469 -29.00 -8.03 6.34
C VAL A 469 -29.26 -7.48 4.94
N GLU A 470 -29.80 -8.28 4.03
CA GLU A 470 -30.10 -7.86 2.65
C GLU A 470 -31.20 -6.77 2.61
N ARG A 471 -32.21 -6.87 3.47
CA ARG A 471 -33.22 -5.80 3.60
C ARG A 471 -32.59 -4.49 4.03
N LEU A 472 -31.73 -4.51 5.06
CA LEU A 472 -31.05 -3.32 5.56
C LEU A 472 -30.10 -2.73 4.52
N ALA A 473 -29.38 -3.56 3.78
CA ALA A 473 -28.57 -3.11 2.65
C ALA A 473 -29.42 -2.43 1.57
N GLY A 474 -30.61 -2.97 1.28
CA GLY A 474 -31.57 -2.35 0.35
C GLY A 474 -32.13 -1.00 0.84
N VAL A 475 -32.20 -0.77 2.16
CA VAL A 475 -32.51 0.54 2.74
C VAL A 475 -31.35 1.51 2.50
N LEU A 476 -30.13 1.09 2.83
CA LEU A 476 -28.91 1.89 2.68
C LEU A 476 -28.68 2.29 1.21
N ALA A 477 -28.89 1.37 0.28
CA ALA A 477 -28.81 1.65 -1.15
C ALA A 477 -29.85 2.71 -1.59
N ALA A 478 -31.07 2.65 -1.08
CA ALA A 478 -32.14 3.60 -1.43
C ALA A 478 -31.86 5.04 -0.97
N ILE A 479 -31.00 5.22 0.04
CA ILE A 479 -30.56 6.54 0.54
C ILE A 479 -29.18 6.96 -0.01
N GLY A 480 -28.64 6.21 -0.98
CA GLY A 480 -27.36 6.53 -1.63
C GLY A 480 -26.11 6.03 -0.89
N LEU A 481 -26.25 5.11 0.06
CA LEU A 481 -25.15 4.52 0.83
C LEU A 481 -24.90 3.05 0.41
N ALA A 482 -24.78 2.80 -0.89
CA ALA A 482 -24.40 1.50 -1.44
C ALA A 482 -22.86 1.30 -1.46
N GLY A 483 -22.41 0.11 -1.86
CA GLY A 483 -20.99 -0.22 -1.98
C GLY A 483 -20.42 -0.91 -0.74
N PRO A 484 -19.10 -0.82 -0.49
CA PRO A 484 -18.43 -1.61 0.54
C PRO A 484 -18.87 -1.18 1.94
N GLY A 485 -18.89 -2.13 2.86
CA GLY A 485 -19.42 -1.92 4.21
C GLY A 485 -19.08 -3.01 5.21
N LEU A 486 -19.16 -2.65 6.49
CA LEU A 486 -19.03 -3.58 7.60
C LEU A 486 -20.39 -4.18 7.96
N VAL A 487 -20.43 -5.49 8.18
CA VAL A 487 -21.58 -6.20 8.75
C VAL A 487 -21.16 -6.81 10.10
N SER A 488 -21.87 -6.44 11.16
CA SER A 488 -21.67 -6.97 12.52
C SER A 488 -22.93 -7.71 12.97
N ILE A 489 -22.73 -8.91 13.51
CA ILE A 489 -23.81 -9.76 14.05
C ILE A 489 -23.48 -10.09 15.50
N ALA A 490 -24.42 -9.80 16.40
CA ALA A 490 -24.33 -10.16 17.80
C ALA A 490 -25.63 -10.80 18.28
N LEU A 491 -25.54 -11.65 19.29
CA LEU A 491 -26.70 -12.22 19.99
C LEU A 491 -26.60 -11.90 21.47
N ARG A 492 -27.73 -11.61 22.11
CA ARG A 492 -27.81 -11.24 23.52
C ARG A 492 -28.87 -12.04 24.27
N GLY A 493 -28.59 -12.34 25.53
CA GLY A 493 -29.43 -13.13 26.43
C GLY A 493 -29.51 -14.59 25.99
N VAL A 494 -28.40 -15.13 25.46
CA VAL A 494 -28.35 -16.45 24.83
C VAL A 494 -27.78 -17.52 25.75
N GLU A 495 -27.73 -17.30 27.06
CA GLU A 495 -27.22 -18.26 28.05
C GLU A 495 -27.92 -19.61 27.94
N ASP A 496 -29.24 -19.55 27.77
CA ASP A 496 -30.14 -20.69 27.78
C ASP A 496 -30.55 -21.13 26.37
N VAL A 497 -29.98 -20.51 25.32
CA VAL A 497 -30.34 -20.81 23.92
C VAL A 497 -29.58 -22.03 23.42
N GLU A 498 -30.30 -22.97 22.82
CA GLU A 498 -29.74 -24.09 22.05
C GLU A 498 -30.24 -24.03 20.59
N LEU A 499 -29.29 -24.05 19.64
CA LEU A 499 -29.57 -24.15 18.22
C LEU A 499 -29.84 -25.60 17.85
N THR A 500 -31.00 -25.83 17.25
CA THR A 500 -31.47 -27.14 16.84
C THR A 500 -31.39 -27.30 15.32
N ARG A 501 -31.12 -28.53 14.87
CA ARG A 501 -31.27 -29.00 13.49
C ARG A 501 -31.98 -30.34 13.49
N SER A 502 -32.27 -30.91 12.31
CA SER A 502 -33.04 -32.15 12.17
C SER A 502 -32.45 -33.36 12.92
N ARG A 503 -31.14 -33.36 13.18
CA ARG A 503 -30.47 -34.30 14.08
C ARG A 503 -30.30 -33.61 15.43
N GLY A 504 -30.59 -34.28 16.55
CA GLY A 504 -30.27 -33.79 17.89
C GLY A 504 -28.76 -33.78 18.18
N GLY A 505 -28.35 -33.13 19.27
CA GLY A 505 -26.94 -33.03 19.67
C GLY A 505 -26.38 -31.62 19.86
N GLY A 506 -27.26 -30.61 19.88
CA GLY A 506 -26.90 -29.25 20.27
C GLY A 506 -26.57 -29.15 21.75
N ARG A 507 -26.04 -27.99 22.13
CA ARG A 507 -25.81 -27.60 23.52
C ARG A 507 -26.17 -26.13 23.70
N THR A 508 -26.52 -25.75 24.92
CA THR A 508 -26.72 -24.35 25.29
C THR A 508 -25.45 -23.52 25.06
N ILE A 509 -25.62 -22.29 24.57
CA ILE A 509 -24.50 -21.37 24.26
C ILE A 509 -23.79 -20.91 25.55
N ARG A 510 -24.52 -20.76 26.67
CA ARG A 510 -23.99 -20.40 28.01
C ARG A 510 -23.19 -19.10 28.04
N LYS A 511 -23.52 -18.17 27.15
CA LYS A 511 -22.92 -16.82 27.12
C LYS A 511 -24.03 -15.77 27.18
N PRO A 512 -23.87 -14.71 27.99
CA PRO A 512 -24.82 -13.60 27.98
C PRO A 512 -24.85 -12.89 26.63
N GLU A 513 -23.70 -12.78 25.99
CA GLU A 513 -23.57 -12.22 24.65
C GLU A 513 -22.64 -13.07 23.78
N LEU A 514 -22.99 -13.20 22.51
CA LEU A 514 -22.20 -13.87 21.49
C LEU A 514 -21.96 -12.89 20.34
N PHE A 515 -20.71 -12.48 20.16
CA PHE A 515 -20.27 -11.66 19.02
C PHE A 515 -19.71 -12.57 17.94
N LEU A 516 -20.22 -12.43 16.71
CA LEU A 516 -19.64 -13.11 15.55
C LEU A 516 -18.58 -12.20 14.91
N PRO A 517 -17.57 -12.76 14.23
CA PRO A 517 -16.57 -11.95 13.54
C PRO A 517 -17.20 -10.99 12.55
N GLU A 518 -16.68 -9.77 12.50
CA GLU A 518 -17.12 -8.76 11.54
C GLU A 518 -16.86 -9.23 10.10
N LEU A 519 -17.83 -9.03 9.22
CA LEU A 519 -17.68 -9.23 7.79
C LEU A 519 -17.40 -7.89 7.11
N GLN A 520 -16.30 -7.81 6.36
CA GLN A 520 -16.04 -6.72 5.42
C GLN A 520 -16.61 -7.11 4.06
N ALA A 521 -17.76 -6.57 3.69
CA ALA A 521 -18.37 -6.79 2.40
C ALA A 521 -17.83 -5.77 1.39
N GLU A 522 -17.32 -6.23 0.24
CA GLU A 522 -16.92 -5.34 -0.87
C GLU A 522 -18.12 -4.62 -1.49
N ASP A 523 -19.31 -5.20 -1.36
CA ASP A 523 -20.58 -4.60 -1.73
C ASP A 523 -21.69 -5.12 -0.82
N LEU A 524 -22.30 -4.24 -0.02
CA LEU A 524 -23.44 -4.56 0.84
C LEU A 524 -24.67 -5.01 0.05
N SER A 525 -24.78 -4.69 -1.24
CA SER A 525 -25.90 -5.10 -2.09
C SER A 525 -25.75 -6.48 -2.72
N ALA A 526 -24.58 -7.11 -2.59
CA ALA A 526 -24.34 -8.46 -3.06
C ALA A 526 -25.12 -9.50 -2.21
N ALA A 527 -25.25 -10.72 -2.75
CA ALA A 527 -25.87 -11.81 -1.99
C ALA A 527 -25.08 -12.10 -0.71
N MET A 528 -25.74 -12.06 0.44
CA MET A 528 -25.08 -12.13 1.76
C MET A 528 -24.88 -13.56 2.23
N GLN A 529 -25.76 -14.48 1.83
CA GLN A 529 -25.69 -15.90 2.20
C GLN A 529 -24.30 -16.52 2.00
N PRO A 530 -23.62 -16.43 0.83
CA PRO A 530 -22.30 -17.04 0.64
C PRO A 530 -21.19 -16.38 1.47
N GLN A 531 -21.35 -15.10 1.83
CA GLN A 531 -20.34 -14.31 2.55
C GLN A 531 -20.37 -14.55 4.07
N LEU A 532 -21.51 -14.99 4.61
CA LEU A 532 -21.72 -15.19 6.06
C LEU A 532 -21.32 -16.58 6.57
N ARG A 533 -20.61 -17.38 5.76
CA ARG A 533 -20.24 -18.76 6.09
C ARG A 533 -19.50 -18.87 7.41
N ASP A 534 -18.50 -18.02 7.63
CA ASP A 534 -17.66 -18.09 8.83
C ASP A 534 -18.43 -17.68 10.08
N GLN A 535 -19.26 -16.64 9.98
CA GLN A 535 -20.15 -16.21 11.06
C GLN A 535 -21.10 -17.34 11.47
N PHE A 536 -21.71 -18.00 10.49
CA PHE A 536 -22.62 -19.11 10.74
C PHE A 536 -21.90 -20.33 11.31
N ASN A 537 -20.72 -20.70 10.80
CA ASN A 537 -19.93 -21.79 11.41
C ASN A 537 -19.66 -21.54 12.89
N ILE A 538 -19.27 -20.32 13.27
CA ILE A 538 -19.00 -19.94 14.66
C ILE A 538 -20.28 -19.95 15.51
N LEU A 539 -21.40 -19.48 14.97
CA LEU A 539 -22.70 -19.52 15.63
C LEU A 539 -23.11 -20.96 15.99
N TRP A 540 -22.97 -21.89 15.05
CA TRP A 540 -23.27 -23.31 15.28
C TRP A 540 -22.31 -23.96 16.27
N GLN A 541 -21.01 -23.68 16.16
CA GLN A 541 -20.00 -24.16 17.10
C GLN A 541 -20.23 -23.64 18.52
N ALA A 542 -20.69 -22.40 18.67
CA ALA A 542 -21.06 -21.83 19.97
C ALA A 542 -22.20 -22.60 20.64
N SER A 543 -23.08 -23.22 19.86
CA SER A 543 -24.14 -24.12 20.34
C SER A 543 -23.75 -25.61 20.25
N GLY A 544 -22.45 -25.92 20.22
CA GLY A 544 -21.93 -27.28 20.37
C GLY A 544 -21.79 -28.12 19.10
N TRP A 545 -22.08 -27.56 17.92
CA TRP A 545 -21.98 -28.25 16.63
C TRP A 545 -20.61 -28.06 15.99
N ALA A 546 -19.72 -29.02 16.20
CA ALA A 546 -18.31 -28.93 15.76
C ALA A 546 -18.14 -28.85 14.23
N ASP A 547 -19.10 -29.42 13.48
CA ASP A 547 -19.14 -29.43 12.02
C ASP A 547 -19.65 -28.10 11.40
N GLY A 548 -20.03 -27.13 12.23
CA GLY A 548 -20.44 -25.80 11.77
C GLY A 548 -21.82 -25.79 11.13
N SER A 549 -22.03 -24.82 10.24
CA SER A 549 -23.34 -24.57 9.63
C SER A 549 -23.75 -25.67 8.65
N PRO A 550 -24.98 -26.20 8.74
CA PRO A 550 -25.51 -27.19 7.81
C PRO A 550 -26.00 -26.60 6.48
N SER A 551 -25.73 -25.32 6.20
CA SER A 551 -26.24 -24.58 5.05
C SER A 551 -25.22 -24.39 3.92
N PHE A 552 -23.97 -24.83 4.12
CA PHE A 552 -22.88 -24.70 3.13
C PHE A 552 -22.24 -26.04 2.72
N GLY A 553 -22.83 -27.16 3.15
CA GLY A 553 -22.34 -28.53 2.91
C GLY A 553 -23.14 -29.30 1.88
#